data_AF-A0A161VZV9-F1
#
_entry.id   AF-A0A161VZV9-F1
#
_cell.length_a   1.000
_cell.length_b   1.000
_cell.length_c   1.000
_cell.angle_alpha   90.00
_cell.angle_beta   90.00
_cell.angle_gamma   90.00
#
_symmetry.space_group_name_H-M   'P 1'
#
loop_
_entity.id
_entity.type
_entity.pdbx_description
1 polymer ?
#
loop_
_entity_poly.entity_id
_entity_poly.type
_entity_poly.pdbx_seq_one_letter_code
_entity_poly.pdbx_strand_id
1 'polypeptide(L)'
;MWDGIAVAYVGKNTSQKYNLHNEEVVTLKSDCGEIDVRINITDRILGNIVHMEVGWWEKNSNPNFLTKNEVSDMGKQVAYYDTFVEIKKKN
;
A
#
# COMPACT_ATOMS: atom_id res chain seq x y z
N MET A 1 -2.56 -4.83 21.89
CA MET A 1 -1.26 -4.93 21.18
C MET A 1 -1.47 -4.32 19.82
N TRP A 2 -0.83 -3.20 19.52
CA TRP A 2 -0.79 -2.65 18.16
C TRP A 2 0.59 -3.03 17.63
N ASP A 3 0.66 -3.98 16.69
CA ASP A 3 1.92 -4.51 16.14
C ASP A 3 2.73 -3.48 15.31
N GLY A 4 2.25 -2.23 15.19
CA GLY A 4 2.91 -1.18 14.41
C GLY A 4 3.00 -1.47 12.90
N ILE A 5 2.29 -2.50 12.41
CA ILE A 5 2.20 -2.85 10.99
C ILE A 5 1.12 -1.98 10.34
N ALA A 6 1.47 -1.33 9.23
CA ALA A 6 0.55 -0.52 8.44
C ALA A 6 -0.63 -1.35 7.92
N VAL A 7 -1.79 -0.70 7.74
CA VAL A 7 -2.99 -1.35 7.18
C VAL A 7 -3.18 -0.90 5.73
N ALA A 8 -3.43 -1.86 4.84
CA ALA A 8 -3.77 -1.62 3.45
C ALA A 8 -5.17 -2.15 3.15
N TYR A 9 -6.00 -1.31 2.56
CA TYR A 9 -7.38 -1.62 2.22
C TYR A 9 -7.49 -2.01 0.76
N VAL A 10 -8.23 -3.08 0.47
CA VAL A 10 -8.45 -3.57 -0.90
C VAL A 10 -9.93 -3.92 -1.14
N GLY A 11 -10.37 -3.78 -2.38
CA GLY A 11 -11.70 -4.21 -2.81
C GLY A 11 -11.82 -5.74 -2.88
N LYS A 12 -13.05 -6.27 -2.74
CA LYS A 12 -13.34 -7.73 -2.90
C LYS A 12 -12.84 -8.31 -4.23
N ASN A 13 -12.97 -7.55 -5.33
CA ASN A 13 -12.49 -8.00 -6.64
C ASN A 13 -10.97 -8.21 -6.65
N THR A 14 -10.23 -7.30 -6.01
CA THR A 14 -8.77 -7.39 -5.86
C THR A 14 -8.41 -8.57 -4.95
N SER A 15 -9.09 -8.73 -3.82
CA SER A 15 -8.79 -9.82 -2.90
C SER A 15 -9.02 -11.20 -3.53
N GLN A 16 -10.08 -11.38 -4.31
CA GLN A 16 -10.33 -12.62 -5.03
C GLN A 16 -9.26 -12.88 -6.12
N LYS A 17 -8.93 -11.85 -6.90
CA LYS A 17 -7.93 -11.95 -7.99
C LYS A 17 -6.55 -12.35 -7.48
N TYR A 18 -6.14 -11.83 -6.32
CA TYR A 18 -4.83 -12.07 -5.73
C TYR A 18 -4.86 -13.07 -4.55
N ASN A 19 -6.01 -13.73 -4.32
CA ASN A 19 -6.23 -14.66 -3.22
C ASN A 19 -5.79 -14.12 -1.84
N LEU A 20 -6.25 -12.91 -1.49
CA LEU A 20 -5.93 -12.23 -0.23
C LEU A 20 -7.02 -12.47 0.82
N HIS A 21 -6.61 -12.55 2.08
CA HIS A 21 -7.50 -12.71 3.22
C HIS A 21 -7.44 -11.51 4.18
N ASN A 22 -8.52 -11.27 4.93
CA ASN A 22 -8.51 -10.27 6.00
C ASN A 22 -7.47 -10.61 7.06
N GLU A 23 -6.83 -9.56 7.60
CA GLU A 23 -5.75 -9.63 8.59
C GLU A 23 -4.47 -10.32 8.12
N GLU A 24 -4.42 -10.78 6.87
CA GLU A 24 -3.22 -11.35 6.26
C GLU A 24 -2.15 -10.27 6.10
N VAL A 25 -0.91 -10.61 6.46
CA VAL A 25 0.25 -9.73 6.26
C VAL A 25 0.90 -10.05 4.92
N VAL A 26 0.97 -9.06 4.05
CA VAL A 26 1.59 -9.14 2.72
C VAL A 26 2.64 -8.05 2.56
N THR A 27 3.54 -8.24 1.62
CA THR A 27 4.51 -7.23 1.24
C THR A 27 4.02 -6.50 -0.02
N LEU A 28 3.83 -5.19 0.07
CA LEU A 28 3.66 -4.34 -1.11
C LEU A 28 5.05 -3.92 -1.59
N LYS A 29 5.34 -4.14 -2.87
CA LYS A 29 6.64 -3.84 -3.46
C LYS A 29 6.48 -2.93 -4.67
N SER A 30 7.27 -1.88 -4.75
CA SER A 30 7.44 -1.08 -5.96
C SER A 30 8.90 -1.15 -6.43
N ASP A 31 9.22 -0.39 -7.48
CA ASP A 31 10.60 -0.24 -7.95
C ASP A 31 11.52 0.46 -6.93
N CYS A 32 10.96 1.13 -5.91
CA CYS A 32 11.72 1.96 -4.97
C CYS A 32 11.94 1.30 -3.62
N GLY A 33 11.17 0.26 -3.30
CA GLY A 33 11.22 -0.40 -2.01
C GLY A 33 10.04 -1.32 -1.77
N GLU A 34 9.92 -1.77 -0.53
CA GLU A 34 8.85 -2.66 -0.11
C GLU A 34 8.43 -2.37 1.33
N ILE A 35 7.17 -2.64 1.63
CA ILE A 35 6.57 -2.44 2.95
C ILE A 35 5.63 -3.59 3.28
N ASP A 36 5.70 -4.08 4.51
CA ASP A 36 4.77 -5.07 5.02
C ASP A 36 3.50 -4.39 5.54
N VAL A 37 2.35 -4.89 5.09
CA VAL A 37 1.04 -4.34 5.41
C VAL A 37 0.08 -5.45 5.79
N ARG A 38 -0.86 -5.14 6.68
CA ARG A 38 -1.99 -5.99 7.00
C ARG A 38 -3.17 -5.65 6.09
N ILE A 39 -3.75 -6.66 5.44
CA ILE A 39 -4.85 -6.50 4.49
C ILE A 39 -6.19 -6.35 5.21
N ASN A 40 -6.97 -5.35 4.79
CA ASN A 40 -8.37 -5.16 5.17
C ASN A 40 -9.24 -5.07 3.89
N ILE A 41 -10.13 -6.03 3.72
CA ILE A 41 -11.01 -6.15 2.56
C ILE A 41 -12.30 -5.38 2.83
N THR A 42 -12.63 -4.46 1.92
CA THR A 42 -13.80 -3.58 2.05
C THR A 42 -14.57 -3.48 0.73
N ASP A 43 -15.87 -3.23 0.83
CA ASP A 43 -16.74 -2.97 -0.34
C ASP A 43 -16.62 -1.54 -0.88
N ARG A 44 -15.80 -0.70 -0.22
CA ARG A 44 -15.67 0.73 -0.54
C ARG A 44 -14.56 1.04 -1.55
N ILE A 45 -13.76 0.04 -1.94
CA ILE A 45 -12.61 0.20 -2.82
C ILE A 45 -12.85 -0.55 -4.12
N LEU A 46 -12.54 0.12 -5.24
CA LEU A 46 -12.67 -0.43 -6.58
C LEU A 46 -11.58 -1.48 -6.86
N GLY A 47 -11.79 -2.29 -7.89
CA GLY A 47 -10.85 -3.34 -8.28
C GLY A 47 -9.47 -2.78 -8.69
N ASN A 48 -8.42 -3.53 -8.38
CA ASN A 48 -6.99 -3.21 -8.60
C ASN A 48 -6.48 -1.94 -7.91
N ILE A 49 -7.20 -1.42 -6.91
CA ILE A 49 -6.72 -0.32 -6.06
C ILE A 49 -6.35 -0.87 -4.69
N VAL A 50 -5.19 -0.44 -4.18
CA VAL A 50 -4.77 -0.61 -2.78
C VAL A 50 -4.76 0.78 -2.16
N HIS A 51 -5.51 0.98 -1.09
CA HIS A 51 -5.54 2.25 -0.36
C HIS A 51 -4.83 2.09 0.97
N MET A 52 -3.90 2.99 1.28
CA MET A 52 -3.22 3.03 2.58
C MET A 52 -3.46 4.40 3.22
N GLU A 53 -3.84 4.40 4.50
CA GLU A 53 -3.90 5.64 5.27
C GLU A 53 -2.49 6.02 5.74
N VAL A 54 -2.03 7.22 5.37
CA VAL A 54 -0.69 7.69 5.73
C VAL A 54 -0.72 8.30 7.14
N GLY A 55 -0.32 7.52 8.13
CA GLY A 55 -0.05 8.03 9.47
C GLY A 55 1.31 8.73 9.50
N TRP A 56 1.33 10.05 9.71
CA TRP A 56 2.56 10.87 9.82
C TRP A 56 3.50 10.50 10.99
N TRP A 57 3.14 9.54 11.85
CA TRP A 57 3.80 9.31 13.15
C TRP A 57 4.48 7.95 13.34
N GLU A 58 4.34 6.99 12.43
CA GLU A 58 4.98 5.67 12.58
C GLU A 58 6.04 5.44 11.51
N LYS A 59 7.32 5.45 11.94
CA LYS A 59 8.52 5.29 11.11
C LYS A 59 8.52 4.10 10.15
N ASN A 60 7.71 3.06 10.39
CA ASN A 60 7.68 1.81 9.62
C ASN A 60 6.47 1.70 8.67
N SER A 61 5.58 2.70 8.66
CA SER A 61 4.28 2.65 7.97
C SER A 61 4.18 3.65 6.82
N ASN A 62 5.32 4.16 6.33
CA ASN A 62 5.33 5.24 5.36
C ASN A 62 5.31 4.70 3.91
N PRO A 63 4.26 4.93 3.12
CA PRO A 63 4.25 4.53 1.70
C PRO A 63 5.31 5.24 0.86
N ASN A 64 5.99 6.26 1.40
CA ASN A 64 7.12 6.92 0.75
C ASN A 64 8.28 5.96 0.42
N PHE A 65 8.37 4.78 1.06
CA PHE A 65 9.34 3.75 0.66
C PHE A 65 9.01 3.14 -0.71
N LEU A 66 7.78 3.29 -1.19
CA LEU A 66 7.33 2.81 -2.49
C LEU A 66 7.46 3.88 -3.58
N THR A 67 7.70 5.14 -3.23
CA THR A 67 7.60 6.27 -4.17
C THR A 67 8.97 6.68 -4.70
N LYS A 68 9.06 6.90 -6.02
CA LYS A 68 10.27 7.38 -6.70
C LYS A 68 10.53 8.84 -6.34
N ASN A 69 11.74 9.18 -5.88
CA ASN A 69 12.19 10.57 -5.77
C ASN A 69 12.50 11.12 -7.17
N GLU A 70 11.48 11.44 -7.96
CA GLU A 70 11.67 12.24 -9.17
C GLU A 70 11.17 13.66 -8.93
N VAL A 71 12.13 14.59 -8.85
CA VAL A 71 11.87 16.02 -8.87
C VAL A 71 11.40 16.36 -10.26
N SER A 72 10.09 16.58 -10.43
CA SER A 72 9.54 17.12 -11.67
C SER A 72 9.94 18.60 -11.77
N ASP A 73 10.76 18.92 -12.77
CA ASP A 73 11.31 20.26 -13.04
C ASP A 73 10.30 21.22 -13.72
N MET A 74 8.99 20.93 -13.62
CA MET A 74 7.92 21.84 -14.03
C MET A 74 6.81 21.90 -12.97
N GLY A 75 7.01 22.77 -11.97
CA GLY A 75 5.91 23.43 -11.25
C GLY A 75 5.22 22.63 -10.15
N LYS A 76 5.71 22.78 -8.91
CA LYS A 76 4.94 22.88 -7.65
C LYS A 76 3.61 22.07 -7.54
N GLN A 77 3.70 20.74 -7.53
CA GLN A 77 2.78 19.85 -6.81
C GLN A 77 3.33 18.41 -6.88
N VAL A 78 3.87 17.89 -5.78
CA VAL A 78 4.21 16.46 -5.68
C VAL A 78 2.90 15.72 -5.45
N ALA A 79 2.35 15.11 -6.50
CA ALA A 79 1.17 14.27 -6.38
C ALA A 79 1.60 12.88 -5.89
N TYR A 80 1.57 12.67 -4.56
CA TYR A 80 1.81 11.39 -3.87
C TYR A 80 0.69 10.35 -4.07
N TYR A 81 -0.08 10.41 -5.17
CA TYR A 81 -1.39 9.76 -5.23
C TYR A 81 -1.41 8.40 -5.92
N ASP A 82 -0.52 8.12 -6.88
CA ASP A 82 -0.53 6.86 -7.61
C ASP A 82 0.87 6.24 -7.68
N THR A 83 1.04 5.04 -7.11
CA THR A 83 2.25 4.23 -7.22
C THR A 83 1.85 2.80 -7.58
N PHE A 84 2.45 2.25 -8.63
CA PHE A 84 2.25 0.84 -8.98
C PHE A 84 2.99 -0.05 -7.98
N VAL A 85 2.27 -1.01 -7.43
CA VAL A 85 2.80 -1.97 -6.46
C VAL A 85 2.46 -3.40 -6.88
N GLU A 86 3.39 -4.32 -6.63
CA GLU A 86 3.19 -5.76 -6.66
C GLU A 86 2.83 -6.24 -5.24
N ILE A 87 1.86 -7.15 -5.11
CA ILE A 87 1.49 -7.77 -3.83
C ILE A 87 2.18 -9.12 -3.72
N LYS A 88 3.04 -9.29 -2.72
CA LYS A 88 3.73 -10.56 -2.41
C LYS A 88 3.21 -11.17 -1.13
N LYS A 89 2.71 -12.41 -1.22
CA LYS A 89 2.30 -13.19 -0.06
C LYS A 89 3.53 -13.70 0.69
N LYS A 90 3.50 -13.71 2.02
CA LYS A 90 4.51 -14.39 2.83
C LYS A 90 4.16 -15.87 2.89
N ASN A 91 5.08 -16.73 2.43
CA ASN A 91 4.93 -18.19 2.46
C ASN A 91 4.87 -18.73 3.88
#